data_AF-A0AAE9AC35-F1
#
_entry.id   AF-A0AAE9AC35-F1
#
_cell.length_a   1.000
_cell.length_b   1.000
_cell.length_c   1.000
_cell.angle_alpha   90.00
_cell.angle_beta   90.00
_cell.angle_gamma   90.00
#
_symmetry.space_group_name_H-M   'P 1'
#
loop_
_entity.id
_entity.type
_entity.pdbx_description
1 polymer ?
#
loop_
_entity_poly.entity_id
_entity_poly.type
_entity_poly.pdbx_seq_one_letter_code
_entity_poly.pdbx_strand_id
1 'polypeptide(L)'
;MVLSKPLSYDCTRHIIKHTDPNLRILLSLRCPSIQAFEKSISFKCQQLQFSPNWTSINGCCYINNLLLRGRSEPIRMKRLEINVTFLRLPGSVKYHSKEVDFRVTGFGFDLLKKILDVSSFPLNFYGIGYISEDWTTFEHPVFRSARNIFISNKENNQPELFRSLLKHPNKSITVQSRLPWITFQTITDNWKTTQRKVGTSLTIERVHTEDVENVLNQILQEEQHRENKNGDLIIPLYQDKSLKISSGDIHEKLPSDPKFWNDLMNFLKLEVIDVDSELYMSEIR
;
A
#
# COMPACT_ATOMS: atom_id res chain seq x y z
N MET A 1 20.83 15.01 -50.46
CA MET A 1 20.20 14.38 -49.29
C MET A 1 18.69 14.48 -49.45
N VAL A 2 18.02 13.36 -49.71
CA VAL A 2 16.56 13.31 -49.76
C VAL A 2 16.07 13.38 -48.32
N LEU A 3 15.47 14.50 -47.91
CA LEU A 3 14.65 14.56 -46.70
C LEU A 3 13.50 13.56 -46.90
N SER A 4 13.57 12.43 -46.21
CA SER A 4 12.47 11.47 -46.17
C SER A 4 11.20 12.22 -45.76
N LYS A 5 10.13 12.05 -46.54
CA LYS A 5 8.83 12.66 -46.21
C LYS A 5 8.51 12.34 -44.76
N PRO A 6 8.18 13.33 -43.90
CA PRO A 6 7.69 13.03 -42.57
C PRO A 6 6.50 12.07 -42.69
N LEU A 7 6.41 11.10 -41.79
CA LEU A 7 5.29 10.15 -41.72
C LEU A 7 3.97 10.90 -41.89
N SER A 8 3.01 10.30 -42.61
CA SER A 8 1.67 10.89 -42.73
C SER A 8 1.10 11.15 -41.34
N TYR A 9 0.23 12.16 -41.24
CA TYR A 9 -0.38 12.54 -39.98
C TYR A 9 -1.12 11.36 -39.31
N ASP A 10 -1.80 10.54 -40.12
CA ASP A 10 -2.55 9.37 -39.66
C ASP A 10 -1.63 8.26 -39.14
N CYS A 11 -0.52 7.97 -39.84
CA CYS A 11 0.46 6.99 -39.38
C CYS A 11 1.11 7.45 -38.07
N THR A 12 1.44 8.74 -37.97
CA THR A 12 2.02 9.34 -36.75
C THR A 12 1.04 9.23 -35.57
N ARG A 13 -0.25 9.48 -35.80
CA ARG A 13 -1.30 9.29 -34.79
C ARG A 13 -1.40 7.83 -34.34
N HIS A 14 -1.35 6.89 -35.27
CA HIS A 14 -1.42 5.47 -34.95
C HIS A 14 -0.23 5.03 -34.09
N ILE A 15 0.99 5.42 -34.46
CA ILE A 15 2.21 5.12 -33.68
C ILE A 15 2.10 5.71 -32.27
N ILE A 16 1.72 6.99 -32.14
CA ILE A 16 1.57 7.64 -30.83
C ILE A 16 0.47 6.97 -30.00
N LYS A 17 -0.59 6.43 -30.59
CA LYS A 17 -1.61 5.70 -29.82
C LYS A 17 -1.05 4.47 -29.09
N HIS A 18 -0.10 3.77 -29.73
CA HIS A 18 0.46 2.50 -29.26
C HIS A 18 1.84 2.62 -28.59
N THR A 19 2.39 3.82 -28.51
CA THR A 19 3.69 4.09 -27.88
C THR A 19 3.58 4.15 -26.35
N ASP A 20 4.65 3.79 -25.65
CA ASP A 20 4.77 3.91 -24.20
C ASP A 20 4.42 5.34 -23.69
N PRO A 21 3.66 5.48 -22.58
CA PRO A 21 3.25 6.78 -22.06
C PRO A 21 4.38 7.78 -21.81
N ASN A 22 5.52 7.35 -21.26
CA ASN A 22 6.63 8.24 -20.95
C ASN A 22 7.30 8.72 -22.22
N LEU A 23 7.47 7.83 -23.20
CA LEU A 23 8.00 8.20 -24.51
C LEU A 23 7.07 9.19 -25.23
N ARG A 24 5.75 9.01 -25.17
CA ARG A 24 4.78 9.95 -25.76
C ARG A 24 4.85 11.33 -25.13
N ILE A 25 4.96 11.40 -23.80
CA ILE A 25 5.15 12.66 -23.08
C ILE A 25 6.45 13.34 -23.51
N LEU A 26 7.56 12.61 -23.58
CA LEU A 26 8.85 13.17 -24.03
C LEU A 26 8.78 13.69 -25.46
N LEU A 27 8.11 12.96 -26.35
CA LEU A 27 7.88 13.40 -27.73
C LEU A 27 6.99 14.64 -27.77
N SER A 28 5.90 14.70 -26.99
CA SER A 28 4.99 15.85 -26.98
C SER A 28 5.59 17.12 -26.37
N LEU A 29 6.56 16.97 -25.47
CA LEU A 29 7.35 18.07 -24.94
C LEU A 29 8.35 18.63 -25.97
N ARG A 30 8.90 17.77 -26.84
CA ARG A 30 9.85 18.16 -27.90
C ARG A 30 9.15 18.63 -29.18
N CYS A 31 7.93 18.16 -29.43
CA CYS A 31 7.15 18.43 -30.65
C CYS A 31 5.74 18.92 -30.28
N PRO A 32 5.51 20.23 -30.15
CA PRO A 32 4.20 20.78 -29.76
C PRO A 32 3.05 20.40 -30.71
N SER A 33 3.33 20.13 -31.98
CA SER A 33 2.34 19.74 -33.00
C SER A 33 1.60 18.43 -32.68
N ILE A 34 2.22 17.53 -31.90
CA ILE A 34 1.59 16.27 -31.47
C ILE A 34 0.95 16.36 -30.08
N GLN A 35 1.14 17.47 -29.36
CA GLN A 35 0.70 17.62 -27.97
C GLN A 35 -0.83 17.54 -27.83
N ALA A 36 -1.57 18.19 -28.74
CA ALA A 36 -3.04 18.14 -28.72
C ALA A 36 -3.55 16.71 -28.93
N PHE A 37 -2.94 15.96 -29.84
CA PHE A 37 -3.31 14.57 -30.08
C PHE A 37 -2.94 13.66 -28.90
N GLU A 38 -1.72 13.77 -28.36
CA GLU A 38 -1.28 12.99 -27.19
C GLU A 38 -2.25 13.17 -26.00
N LYS A 39 -2.67 14.41 -25.73
CA LYS A 39 -3.62 14.73 -24.65
C LYS A 39 -5.03 14.19 -24.87
N SER A 40 -5.43 13.97 -26.13
CA SER A 40 -6.73 13.40 -26.50
C SER A 40 -6.81 11.88 -26.37
N ILE A 41 -5.66 11.19 -26.25
CA ILE A 41 -5.63 9.72 -26.13
C ILE A 41 -5.77 9.34 -24.65
N SER A 42 -6.40 8.18 -24.39
CA SER A 42 -6.44 7.60 -23.06
C SER A 42 -5.03 7.36 -22.51
N PHE A 43 -4.78 7.82 -21.29
CA PHE A 43 -3.51 7.58 -20.60
C PHE A 43 -3.62 6.31 -19.75
N LYS A 44 -2.73 5.34 -19.97
CA LYS A 44 -2.64 4.11 -19.18
C LYS A 44 -1.22 3.99 -18.64
N CYS A 45 -1.04 3.93 -17.33
CA CYS A 45 0.26 3.64 -16.72
C CYS A 45 0.13 2.63 -15.57
N GLN A 46 1.25 2.13 -15.06
CA GLN A 46 1.26 1.23 -13.93
C GLN A 46 1.20 2.03 -12.62
N GLN A 47 2.05 3.04 -12.48
CA GLN A 47 2.13 3.87 -11.29
C GLN A 47 2.14 5.35 -11.66
N LEU A 48 1.36 6.14 -10.92
CA LEU A 48 1.36 7.59 -10.97
C LEU A 48 1.57 8.12 -9.57
N GLN A 49 2.63 8.89 -9.36
CA GLN A 49 2.99 9.47 -8.07
C GLN A 49 3.06 10.99 -8.17
N PHE A 50 2.34 11.67 -7.28
CA PHE A 50 2.41 13.13 -7.14
C PHE A 50 3.23 13.50 -5.91
N SER A 51 4.22 14.36 -6.10
CA SER A 51 5.06 14.92 -5.05
C SER A 51 5.09 16.45 -5.17
N PRO A 52 5.59 17.20 -4.16
CA PRO A 52 5.46 18.67 -4.17
C PRO A 52 6.11 19.34 -5.38
N ASN A 53 7.24 18.79 -5.84
CA ASN A 53 8.05 19.39 -6.90
C ASN A 53 8.04 18.59 -8.22
N TRP A 54 7.53 17.37 -8.20
CA TRP A 54 7.59 16.46 -9.33
C TRP A 54 6.39 15.53 -9.40
N THR A 55 6.12 15.04 -10.61
CA THR A 55 5.20 13.93 -10.87
C THR A 55 6.01 12.78 -11.44
N SER A 56 5.82 11.56 -10.93
CA SER A 56 6.45 10.35 -11.47
C SER A 56 5.44 9.47 -12.15
N ILE A 57 5.80 8.97 -13.34
CA ILE A 57 4.99 8.04 -14.14
C ILE A 57 5.84 6.81 -14.40
N ASN A 58 5.42 5.66 -13.88
CA ASN A 58 6.20 4.40 -13.95
C ASN A 58 7.68 4.58 -13.54
N GLY A 59 7.97 5.44 -12.56
CA GLY A 59 9.33 5.73 -12.09
C GLY A 59 10.05 6.87 -12.82
N CYS A 60 9.55 7.36 -13.96
CA CYS A 60 10.12 8.52 -14.64
C CYS A 60 9.61 9.83 -14.01
N CYS A 61 10.52 10.61 -13.44
CA CYS A 61 10.20 11.87 -12.77
C CYS A 61 10.17 13.07 -13.74
N TYR A 62 9.17 13.93 -13.55
CA TYR A 62 8.96 15.15 -14.32
C TYR A 62 8.71 16.34 -13.39
N ILE A 63 9.25 17.52 -13.71
CA ILE A 63 9.05 18.75 -12.92
C ILE A 63 7.60 19.26 -13.08
N ASN A 64 6.98 19.69 -11.98
CA ASN A 64 5.52 19.77 -11.80
C ASN A 64 4.69 20.70 -12.74
N ASN A 65 3.39 20.34 -12.87
CA ASN A 65 2.17 21.07 -13.30
C ASN A 65 1.69 21.08 -14.77
N LEU A 66 2.46 20.65 -15.78
CA LEU A 66 2.04 20.80 -17.19
C LEU A 66 1.61 19.51 -17.91
N LEU A 67 1.93 18.34 -17.35
CA LEU A 67 1.70 17.05 -18.02
C LEU A 67 0.22 16.72 -18.23
N LEU A 68 -0.60 16.96 -17.21
CA LEU A 68 -2.01 16.54 -17.22
C LEU A 68 -2.96 17.66 -17.65
N ARG A 69 -2.44 18.88 -17.86
CA ARG A 69 -3.24 20.04 -18.23
C ARG A 69 -3.74 19.94 -19.66
N GLY A 70 -5.05 20.11 -19.85
CA GLY A 70 -5.70 20.00 -21.16
C GLY A 70 -6.06 18.56 -21.55
N ARG A 71 -5.91 17.59 -20.64
CA ARG A 71 -6.55 16.28 -20.80
C ARG A 71 -8.00 16.36 -20.35
N SER A 72 -8.89 15.73 -21.11
CA SER A 72 -10.30 15.52 -20.76
C SER A 72 -10.59 14.05 -20.47
N GLU A 73 -9.78 13.14 -21.03
CA GLU A 73 -9.97 11.69 -20.88
C GLU A 73 -9.49 11.19 -19.50
N PRO A 74 -10.21 10.23 -18.89
CA PRO A 74 -9.78 9.62 -17.65
C PRO A 74 -8.42 8.94 -17.75
N ILE A 75 -7.60 9.14 -16.73
CA ILE A 75 -6.28 8.53 -16.60
C ILE A 75 -6.44 7.22 -15.86
N ARG A 76 -6.06 6.10 -16.50
CA ARG A 76 -6.14 4.77 -15.91
C ARG A 76 -4.77 4.34 -15.41
N MET A 77 -4.72 3.84 -14.18
CA MET A 77 -3.52 3.24 -13.63
C MET A 77 -3.80 2.09 -12.68
N LYS A 78 -2.78 1.27 -12.40
CA LYS A 78 -2.87 0.26 -11.36
C LYS A 78 -2.79 0.91 -9.97
N ARG A 79 -1.80 1.80 -9.77
CA ARG A 79 -1.52 2.46 -8.50
C ARG A 79 -1.44 3.98 -8.65
N LEU A 80 -2.18 4.68 -7.77
CA LEU A 80 -2.11 6.12 -7.57
C LEU A 80 -1.47 6.40 -6.22
N GLU A 81 -0.43 7.22 -6.21
CA GLU A 81 0.23 7.66 -5.00
C GLU A 81 0.22 9.19 -4.95
N ILE A 82 -0.27 9.74 -3.84
CA ILE A 82 -0.38 11.18 -3.66
C ILE A 82 0.38 11.53 -2.39
N ASN A 83 1.53 12.16 -2.60
CA ASN A 83 2.45 12.62 -1.57
C ASN A 83 2.55 14.14 -1.55
N VAL A 84 1.40 14.83 -1.59
CA VAL A 84 1.34 16.29 -1.57
C VAL A 84 0.36 16.79 -0.52
N THR A 85 0.71 17.88 0.15
CA THR A 85 -0.17 18.56 1.12
C THR A 85 -1.24 19.40 0.45
N PHE A 86 -1.07 19.80 -0.81
CA PHE A 86 -2.06 20.52 -1.60
C PHE A 86 -2.13 19.92 -3.01
N LEU A 87 -3.24 19.25 -3.30
CA LEU A 87 -3.44 18.61 -4.58
C LEU A 87 -3.94 19.62 -5.62
N ARG A 88 -3.05 20.18 -6.45
CA ARG A 88 -3.43 21.02 -7.61
C ARG A 88 -3.65 20.15 -8.84
N LEU A 89 -4.66 19.28 -8.79
CA LEU A 89 -5.07 18.54 -9.98
C LEU A 89 -6.03 19.36 -10.85
N PRO A 90 -5.99 19.20 -12.19
CA PRO A 90 -7.03 19.73 -13.05
C PRO A 90 -8.38 19.11 -12.66
N GLY A 91 -9.34 19.92 -12.23
CA GLY A 91 -10.67 19.43 -11.81
C GLY A 91 -11.46 18.70 -12.91
N SER A 92 -11.01 18.81 -14.17
CA SER A 92 -11.62 18.14 -15.33
C SER A 92 -11.20 16.68 -15.50
N VAL A 93 -10.13 16.22 -14.86
CA VAL A 93 -9.58 14.88 -15.10
C VAL A 93 -9.97 13.92 -13.97
N LYS A 94 -10.60 12.81 -14.34
CA LYS A 94 -10.85 11.68 -13.43
C LYS A 94 -9.75 10.64 -13.53
N TYR A 95 -9.48 10.00 -12.41
CA TYR A 95 -8.46 8.95 -12.29
C TYR A 95 -9.13 7.63 -11.99
N HIS A 96 -8.78 6.59 -12.73
CA HIS A 96 -9.23 5.23 -12.46
C HIS A 96 -8.08 4.42 -11.90
N SER A 97 -8.21 3.96 -10.65
CA SER A 97 -7.19 3.14 -9.99
C SER A 97 -7.82 2.15 -9.02
N LYS A 98 -7.24 0.95 -8.91
CA LYS A 98 -7.64 -0.02 -7.88
C LYS A 98 -6.72 0.01 -6.66
N GLU A 99 -5.54 0.62 -6.76
CA GLU A 99 -4.61 0.80 -5.65
C GLU A 99 -4.36 2.29 -5.44
N VAL A 100 -4.55 2.76 -4.21
CA VAL A 100 -4.47 4.19 -3.91
C VAL A 100 -3.76 4.41 -2.59
N ASP A 101 -2.79 5.31 -2.58
CA ASP A 101 -1.91 5.59 -1.44
C ASP A 101 -1.85 7.09 -1.15
N PHE A 102 -2.31 7.46 0.05
CA PHE A 102 -2.40 8.83 0.57
C PHE A 102 -1.61 9.02 1.88
N ARG A 103 -0.57 8.23 2.13
CA ARG A 103 0.11 8.21 3.44
C ARG A 103 0.72 9.53 3.91
N VAL A 104 1.11 10.41 3.00
CA VAL A 104 1.70 11.73 3.33
C VAL A 104 0.61 12.80 3.51
N THR A 105 -0.58 12.50 3.04
CA THR A 105 -1.60 13.50 2.79
C THR A 105 -2.80 13.21 3.66
N GLY A 106 -2.99 14.00 4.72
CA GLY A 106 -4.15 13.89 5.63
C GLY A 106 -5.50 14.25 4.99
N PHE A 107 -5.65 14.10 3.67
CA PHE A 107 -6.92 14.34 3.00
C PHE A 107 -7.87 13.16 3.23
N GLY A 108 -9.07 13.50 3.71
CA GLY A 108 -10.16 12.56 3.89
C GLY A 108 -10.76 12.04 2.57
N PHE A 109 -11.70 11.12 2.71
CA PHE A 109 -12.37 10.42 1.62
C PHE A 109 -13.11 11.31 0.60
N ASP A 110 -13.39 12.56 0.94
CA ASP A 110 -14.05 13.49 0.02
C ASP A 110 -13.18 13.83 -1.18
N LEU A 111 -11.86 13.91 -1.00
CA LEU A 111 -10.94 14.13 -2.11
C LEU A 111 -10.89 12.90 -3.03
N LEU A 112 -10.88 11.70 -2.45
CA LEU A 112 -10.96 10.43 -3.20
C LEU A 112 -12.17 10.42 -4.13
N LYS A 113 -13.36 10.79 -3.65
CA LYS A 113 -14.59 10.86 -4.47
C LYS A 113 -14.51 11.94 -5.55
N LYS A 114 -13.81 13.06 -5.28
CA LYS A 114 -13.62 14.15 -6.25
C LYS A 114 -12.68 13.76 -7.39
N ILE A 115 -11.60 13.03 -7.12
CA ILE A 115 -10.58 12.73 -8.13
C ILE A 115 -10.80 11.38 -8.81
N LEU A 116 -11.28 10.37 -8.09
CA LEU A 116 -11.41 9.03 -8.65
C LEU A 116 -12.71 8.88 -9.44
N ASP A 117 -12.62 8.11 -10.51
CA ASP A 117 -13.78 7.58 -11.20
C ASP A 117 -14.48 6.53 -10.32
N VAL A 118 -15.82 6.50 -10.37
CA VAL A 118 -16.64 5.58 -9.55
C VAL A 118 -16.32 4.11 -9.78
N SER A 119 -15.86 3.73 -10.98
CA SER A 119 -15.43 2.36 -11.29
C SER A 119 -14.15 1.92 -10.56
N SER A 120 -13.44 2.86 -9.92
CA SER A 120 -12.29 2.57 -9.05
C SER A 120 -12.69 1.78 -7.81
N PHE A 121 -13.93 1.95 -7.33
CA PHE A 121 -14.38 1.31 -6.09
C PHE A 121 -15.00 -0.08 -6.35
N PRO A 122 -14.91 -1.03 -5.41
CA PRO A 122 -14.06 -1.00 -4.22
C PRO A 122 -12.57 -1.09 -4.58
N LEU A 123 -11.71 -0.60 -3.69
CA LEU A 123 -10.25 -0.58 -3.86
C LEU A 123 -9.63 -1.93 -3.48
N ASN A 124 -8.60 -2.35 -4.21
CA ASN A 124 -7.76 -3.49 -3.83
C ASN A 124 -6.75 -3.11 -2.74
N PHE A 125 -6.25 -1.87 -2.78
CA PHE A 125 -5.32 -1.34 -1.79
C PHE A 125 -5.69 0.10 -1.45
N TYR A 126 -5.71 0.41 -0.16
CA TYR A 126 -5.89 1.77 0.34
C TYR A 126 -4.85 2.10 1.42
N GLY A 127 -3.93 3.02 1.10
CA GLY A 127 -2.95 3.56 2.04
C GLY A 127 -3.42 4.90 2.60
N ILE A 128 -3.38 5.04 3.93
CA ILE A 128 -3.72 6.26 4.66
C ILE A 128 -2.62 6.64 5.63
N GLY A 129 -2.44 7.95 5.80
CA GLY A 129 -1.45 8.53 6.69
C GLY A 129 -1.87 8.51 8.15
N TYR A 130 -1.30 9.44 8.91
CA TYR A 130 -1.66 9.67 10.30
C TYR A 130 -3.17 9.86 10.46
N ILE A 131 -3.75 9.07 11.36
CA ILE A 131 -5.17 9.16 11.75
C ILE A 131 -5.17 9.94 13.06
N SER A 132 -5.74 11.15 13.05
CA SER A 132 -6.00 11.89 14.28
C SER A 132 -6.99 11.11 15.17
N GLU A 133 -7.21 11.55 16.41
CA GLU A 133 -8.16 10.93 17.36
C GLU A 133 -9.62 10.82 16.84
N ASP A 134 -9.89 11.31 15.63
CA ASP A 134 -11.11 11.09 14.88
C ASP A 134 -11.11 9.72 14.17
N TRP A 135 -11.67 8.73 14.86
CA TRP A 135 -11.81 7.36 14.39
C TRP A 135 -12.93 7.14 13.35
N THR A 136 -13.66 8.20 12.95
CA THR A 136 -14.72 8.11 11.92
C THR A 136 -14.19 7.61 10.57
N THR A 137 -12.89 7.79 10.33
CA THR A 137 -12.18 7.27 9.16
C THR A 137 -12.41 5.77 8.94
N PHE A 138 -12.50 4.99 10.02
CA PHE A 138 -12.73 3.54 9.94
C PHE A 138 -14.17 3.16 9.61
N GLU A 139 -15.12 4.07 9.82
CA GLU A 139 -16.52 3.87 9.50
C GLU A 139 -16.83 4.13 8.02
N HIS A 140 -15.94 4.83 7.32
CA HIS A 140 -16.18 5.23 5.95
C HIS A 140 -16.29 4.03 4.99
N PRO A 141 -17.26 4.01 4.04
CA PRO A 141 -17.49 2.87 3.14
C PRO A 141 -16.27 2.46 2.29
N VAL A 142 -15.42 3.41 1.91
CA VAL A 142 -14.18 3.12 1.14
C VAL A 142 -13.19 2.34 2.01
N PHE A 143 -13.02 2.73 3.27
CA PHE A 143 -12.20 1.97 4.22
C PHE A 143 -12.79 0.57 4.45
N ARG A 144 -14.11 0.50 4.70
CA ARG A 144 -14.84 -0.74 4.94
C ARG A 144 -14.93 -1.68 3.75
N SER A 145 -14.75 -1.21 2.52
CA SER A 145 -14.78 -2.05 1.31
C SER A 145 -13.40 -2.38 0.72
N ALA A 146 -12.33 -1.66 1.07
CA ALA A 146 -10.98 -1.91 0.54
C ALA A 146 -10.42 -3.30 0.91
N ARG A 147 -9.78 -4.05 0.01
CA ARG A 147 -9.27 -5.39 0.34
C ARG A 147 -8.06 -5.38 1.28
N ASN A 148 -7.08 -4.56 0.97
CA ASN A 148 -5.86 -4.36 1.76
C ASN A 148 -5.79 -2.91 2.23
N ILE A 149 -5.48 -2.72 3.51
CA ILE A 149 -5.40 -1.39 4.12
C ILE A 149 -4.00 -1.19 4.66
N PHE A 150 -3.39 -0.05 4.36
CA PHE A 150 -2.10 0.34 4.92
C PHE A 150 -2.27 1.62 5.75
N ILE A 151 -1.81 1.62 6.99
CA ILE A 151 -1.89 2.76 7.90
C ILE A 151 -0.47 3.17 8.29
N SER A 152 -0.06 4.38 7.92
CA SER A 152 1.23 4.94 8.33
C SER A 152 1.07 5.73 9.64
N ASN A 153 1.38 5.13 10.78
CA ASN A 153 1.29 5.74 12.10
C ASN A 153 2.62 5.70 12.88
N LYS A 154 3.67 6.23 12.23
CA LYS A 154 5.07 6.10 12.68
C LYS A 154 5.38 6.74 14.03
N GLU A 155 4.61 7.74 14.45
CA GLU A 155 4.93 8.58 15.61
C GLU A 155 4.07 8.30 16.85
N ASN A 156 3.05 7.45 16.76
CA ASN A 156 2.04 7.35 17.80
C ASN A 156 1.69 5.90 18.17
N ASN A 157 1.97 5.55 19.43
CA ASN A 157 1.56 4.29 20.04
C ASN A 157 0.17 4.44 20.65
N GLN A 158 -0.88 4.46 19.84
CA GLN A 158 -2.24 4.55 20.40
C GLN A 158 -2.85 3.16 20.55
N PRO A 159 -3.06 2.67 21.79
CA PRO A 159 -3.91 1.50 22.03
C PRO A 159 -5.27 1.63 21.36
N GLU A 160 -5.81 2.85 21.27
CA GLU A 160 -7.08 3.19 20.64
C GLU A 160 -7.10 2.90 19.14
N LEU A 161 -5.95 3.03 18.45
CA LEU A 161 -5.82 2.64 17.05
C LEU A 161 -6.11 1.15 16.91
N PHE A 162 -5.37 0.30 17.65
CA PHE A 162 -5.56 -1.14 17.60
C PHE A 162 -6.96 -1.53 18.05
N ARG A 163 -7.48 -0.96 19.14
CA ARG A 163 -8.87 -1.18 19.58
C ARG A 163 -9.89 -0.90 18.47
N SER A 164 -9.68 0.15 17.68
CA SER A 164 -10.57 0.51 16.58
C SER A 164 -10.39 -0.41 15.38
N LEU A 165 -9.16 -0.73 14.98
CA LEU A 165 -8.87 -1.67 13.89
C LEU A 165 -9.46 -3.06 14.17
N LEU A 166 -9.34 -3.49 15.41
CA LEU A 166 -9.84 -4.76 15.93
C LEU A 166 -11.38 -4.84 16.02
N LYS A 167 -12.13 -3.77 15.69
CA LYS A 167 -13.59 -3.83 15.50
C LYS A 167 -13.98 -4.25 14.09
N HIS A 168 -13.11 -4.08 13.10
CA HIS A 168 -13.47 -4.29 11.70
C HIS A 168 -13.23 -5.74 11.27
N PRO A 169 -14.22 -6.41 10.66
CA PRO A 169 -14.10 -7.80 10.24
C PRO A 169 -13.18 -7.96 9.02
N ASN A 170 -12.09 -8.70 9.23
CA ASN A 170 -11.40 -9.56 8.26
C ASN A 170 -10.84 -8.89 6.99
N LYS A 171 -9.70 -8.22 7.16
CA LYS A 171 -8.87 -7.73 6.06
C LYS A 171 -7.42 -7.91 6.39
N SER A 172 -6.58 -8.02 5.36
CA SER A 172 -5.14 -7.82 5.54
C SER A 172 -4.91 -6.34 5.84
N ILE A 173 -4.57 -6.05 7.09
CA ILE A 173 -4.23 -4.69 7.52
C ILE A 173 -2.73 -4.64 7.76
N THR A 174 -2.08 -3.66 7.16
CA THR A 174 -0.68 -3.32 7.43
C THR A 174 -0.63 -2.01 8.19
N VAL A 175 0.08 -1.95 9.30
CA VAL A 175 0.23 -0.76 10.15
C VAL A 175 1.71 -0.51 10.37
N GLN A 176 2.16 0.73 10.16
CA GLN A 176 3.46 1.17 10.68
C GLN A 176 3.23 1.80 12.06
N SER A 177 3.64 1.12 13.13
CA SER A 177 3.51 1.54 14.53
C SER A 177 4.48 0.75 15.40
N ARG A 178 4.75 1.17 16.64
CA ARG A 178 5.53 0.33 17.58
C ARG A 178 4.68 -0.84 18.07
N LEU A 179 5.35 -1.85 18.59
CA LEU A 179 4.71 -3.07 19.08
C LEU A 179 5.25 -3.46 20.46
N PRO A 180 4.87 -2.75 21.53
CA PRO A 180 5.16 -3.23 22.86
C PRO A 180 4.35 -4.50 23.14
N TRP A 181 4.87 -5.37 24.02
CA TRP A 181 4.22 -6.64 24.39
C TRP A 181 2.74 -6.49 24.78
N ILE A 182 2.39 -5.45 25.54
CA ILE A 182 1.00 -5.16 25.93
C ILE A 182 0.06 -4.96 24.73
N THR A 183 0.58 -4.39 23.64
CA THR A 183 -0.19 -4.21 22.40
C THR A 183 -0.36 -5.55 21.69
N PHE A 184 0.69 -6.37 21.65
CA PHE A 184 0.59 -7.75 21.13
C PHE A 184 -0.47 -8.55 21.90
N GLN A 185 -0.44 -8.55 23.24
CA GLN A 185 -1.44 -9.22 24.07
C GLN A 185 -2.86 -8.72 23.79
N THR A 186 -3.03 -7.39 23.69
CA THR A 186 -4.33 -6.80 23.38
C THR A 186 -4.88 -7.29 22.03
N ILE A 187 -4.02 -7.44 21.02
CA ILE A 187 -4.39 -7.97 19.71
C ILE A 187 -4.78 -9.44 19.81
N THR A 188 -3.95 -10.27 20.46
CA THR A 188 -4.19 -11.70 20.55
C THR A 188 -5.44 -12.01 21.38
N ASP A 189 -5.65 -11.38 22.52
CA ASP A 189 -6.85 -11.54 23.35
C ASP A 189 -8.12 -11.09 22.63
N ASN A 190 -8.05 -10.00 21.87
CA ASN A 190 -9.16 -9.60 21.02
C ASN A 190 -9.46 -10.65 19.95
N TRP A 191 -8.45 -11.25 19.34
CA TRP A 191 -8.67 -12.26 18.30
C TRP A 191 -9.20 -13.58 18.87
N LYS A 192 -8.78 -13.94 20.10
CA LYS A 192 -9.35 -15.06 20.87
C LYS A 192 -10.84 -14.85 21.14
N THR A 193 -11.20 -13.67 21.64
CA THR A 193 -12.58 -13.34 22.01
C THR A 193 -13.50 -13.16 20.81
N THR A 194 -13.00 -12.59 19.70
CA THR A 194 -13.79 -12.34 18.48
C THR A 194 -13.79 -13.49 17.48
N GLN A 195 -13.00 -14.55 17.73
CA GLN A 195 -12.87 -15.75 16.90
C GLN A 195 -12.69 -15.41 15.39
N ARG A 196 -11.64 -14.66 15.10
CA ARG A 196 -11.37 -14.09 13.77
C ARG A 196 -11.21 -15.16 12.68
N LYS A 197 -11.91 -15.02 11.56
CA LYS A 197 -11.86 -16.00 10.46
C LYS A 197 -10.43 -16.28 9.97
N VAL A 198 -10.17 -17.53 9.61
CA VAL A 198 -8.93 -17.98 8.95
C VAL A 198 -8.59 -17.09 7.75
N GLY A 199 -7.31 -16.74 7.60
CA GLY A 199 -6.80 -15.81 6.60
C GLY A 199 -6.86 -14.34 7.00
N THR A 200 -7.38 -14.02 8.20
CA THR A 200 -7.25 -12.67 8.76
C THR A 200 -5.80 -12.42 9.12
N SER A 201 -5.21 -11.33 8.62
CA SER A 201 -3.83 -10.98 8.90
C SER A 201 -3.64 -9.52 9.30
N LEU A 202 -2.75 -9.28 10.26
CA LEU A 202 -2.28 -7.98 10.69
C LEU A 202 -0.76 -7.96 10.57
N THR A 203 -0.24 -7.09 9.72
CA THR A 203 1.19 -6.87 9.57
C THR A 203 1.56 -5.56 10.23
N ILE A 204 2.54 -5.59 11.11
CA ILE A 204 3.08 -4.42 11.77
C ILE A 204 4.47 -4.22 11.19
N GLU A 205 4.66 -3.13 10.45
CA GLU A 205 5.91 -2.79 9.78
C GLU A 205 6.67 -1.72 10.54
N ARG A 206 8.00 -1.68 10.33
CA ARG A 206 8.91 -0.72 10.95
C ARG A 206 8.89 -0.78 12.47
N VAL A 207 8.86 -2.01 12.99
CA VAL A 207 9.00 -2.30 14.42
C VAL A 207 10.49 -2.38 14.74
N HIS A 208 10.92 -1.80 15.86
CA HIS A 208 12.32 -1.95 16.29
C HIS A 208 12.65 -3.42 16.58
N THR A 209 13.87 -3.85 16.28
CA THR A 209 14.33 -5.23 16.58
C THR A 209 14.07 -5.62 18.03
N GLU A 210 14.37 -4.73 18.97
CA GLU A 210 14.15 -4.96 20.41
C GLU A 210 12.68 -5.27 20.74
N ASP A 211 11.73 -4.55 20.14
CA ASP A 211 10.29 -4.80 20.33
C ASP A 211 9.90 -6.18 19.79
N VAL A 212 10.42 -6.56 18.62
CA VAL A 212 10.15 -7.88 18.02
C VAL A 212 10.74 -9.00 18.87
N GLU A 213 12.02 -8.89 19.25
CA GLU A 213 12.70 -9.86 20.11
C GLU A 213 12.00 -10.01 21.45
N ASN A 214 11.55 -8.91 22.07
CA ASN A 214 10.80 -8.94 23.32
C ASN A 214 9.48 -9.71 23.19
N VAL A 215 8.76 -9.54 22.07
CA VAL A 215 7.52 -10.30 21.81
C VAL A 215 7.83 -11.79 21.59
N LEU A 216 8.81 -12.10 20.73
CA LEU A 216 9.17 -13.49 20.40
C LEU A 216 9.69 -14.23 21.64
N ASN A 217 10.58 -13.63 22.42
CA ASN A 217 11.14 -14.23 23.64
C ASN A 217 10.06 -14.53 24.67
N GLN A 218 9.04 -13.68 24.80
CA GLN A 218 7.92 -13.95 25.71
C GLN A 218 7.04 -15.09 25.22
N ILE A 219 6.80 -15.20 23.91
CA ILE A 219 6.08 -16.34 23.33
C ILE A 219 6.84 -17.64 23.54
N LEU A 220 8.17 -17.62 23.37
CA LEU A 220 9.02 -18.81 23.57
C LEU A 220 9.02 -19.30 25.03
N GLN A 221 8.73 -18.42 25.99
CA GLN A 221 8.53 -18.80 27.39
C GLN A 221 7.17 -19.48 27.65
N GLU A 222 6.18 -19.30 26.76
CA GLU A 222 4.89 -19.99 26.85
C GLU A 222 5.03 -21.44 26.33
N GLU A 223 4.61 -22.43 27.13
CA GLU A 223 4.86 -23.85 26.88
C GLU A 223 4.18 -24.43 25.62
N GLN A 224 3.33 -23.67 24.92
CA GLN A 224 2.55 -24.15 23.78
C GLN A 224 2.85 -23.36 22.50
N HIS A 225 4.05 -23.53 21.96
CA HIS A 225 4.42 -23.02 20.62
C HIS A 225 5.02 -24.13 19.75
N ARG A 226 4.89 -23.99 18.44
CA ARG A 226 5.59 -24.80 17.43
C ARG A 226 6.22 -23.87 16.41
N GLU A 227 7.30 -24.29 15.77
CA GLU A 227 7.98 -23.54 14.72
C GLU A 227 7.85 -24.28 13.38
N ASN A 228 7.55 -23.57 12.30
CA ASN A 228 7.49 -24.16 10.97
C ASN A 228 8.86 -24.07 10.24
N LYS A 229 8.95 -24.65 9.04
CA LYS A 229 10.21 -24.68 8.25
C LYS A 229 10.74 -23.30 7.86
N ASN A 230 9.89 -22.27 7.89
CA ASN A 230 10.27 -20.89 7.54
C ASN A 230 10.73 -20.09 8.76
N GLY A 231 10.72 -20.69 9.96
CA GLY A 231 10.97 -20.00 11.22
C GLY A 231 9.78 -19.19 11.75
N ASP A 232 8.56 -19.43 11.23
CA ASP A 232 7.36 -18.80 11.78
C ASP A 232 6.95 -19.52 13.08
N LEU A 233 6.66 -18.75 14.12
CA LEU A 233 6.09 -19.28 15.36
C LEU A 233 4.58 -19.47 15.20
N ILE A 234 4.08 -20.59 15.71
CA ILE A 234 2.66 -20.92 15.69
C ILE A 234 2.22 -21.24 17.11
N ILE A 235 1.24 -20.48 17.59
CA ILE A 235 0.65 -20.64 18.92
C ILE A 235 -0.84 -20.96 18.83
N PRO A 236 -1.42 -21.73 19.76
CA PRO A 236 -2.85 -21.90 19.88
C PRO A 236 -3.55 -20.55 20.07
N LEU A 237 -4.62 -20.32 19.31
CA LEU A 237 -5.42 -19.09 19.44
C LEU A 237 -6.76 -19.42 20.12
N TYR A 238 -7.64 -20.15 19.44
CA TYR A 238 -8.91 -20.64 19.99
C TYR A 238 -9.37 -21.89 19.24
N GLN A 239 -10.06 -22.80 19.93
CA GLN A 239 -10.55 -24.06 19.35
C GLN A 239 -9.44 -24.83 18.60
N ASP A 240 -9.63 -25.07 17.30
CA ASP A 240 -8.72 -25.74 16.37
C ASP A 240 -7.93 -24.74 15.51
N LYS A 241 -7.93 -23.45 15.85
CA LYS A 241 -7.25 -22.39 15.11
C LYS A 241 -5.98 -21.93 15.81
N SER A 242 -4.95 -21.67 15.01
CA SER A 242 -3.67 -21.19 15.49
C SER A 242 -3.35 -19.81 14.95
N LEU A 243 -2.49 -19.10 15.65
CA LEU A 243 -1.91 -17.84 15.21
C LEU A 243 -0.51 -18.12 14.68
N LYS A 244 -0.28 -17.84 13.39
CA LYS A 244 1.04 -17.81 12.80
C LYS A 244 1.64 -16.41 12.97
N ILE A 245 2.88 -16.38 13.42
CA ILE A 245 3.65 -15.19 13.72
C ILE A 245 4.92 -15.27 12.86
N SER A 246 4.97 -14.43 11.83
CA SER A 246 6.11 -14.31 10.93
C SER A 246 6.85 -13.02 11.23
N SER A 247 8.16 -13.08 11.44
CA SER A 247 9.03 -11.91 11.59
C SER A 247 10.08 -11.88 10.48
N GLY A 248 10.55 -10.69 10.15
CA GLY A 248 11.72 -10.53 9.28
C GLY A 248 12.17 -9.09 9.12
N ASP A 249 13.39 -8.94 8.64
CA ASP A 249 14.03 -7.66 8.42
C ASP A 249 13.45 -6.99 7.16
N ILE A 250 13.36 -5.65 7.18
CA ILE A 250 12.99 -4.88 5.97
C ILE A 250 14.21 -4.30 5.23
N HIS A 251 15.42 -4.70 5.61
CA HIS A 251 16.67 -4.16 5.03
C HIS A 251 17.25 -5.10 3.99
N GLU A 252 17.65 -4.56 2.84
CA GLU A 252 18.36 -5.33 1.80
C GLU A 252 19.82 -5.62 2.19
N LYS A 253 20.44 -4.79 3.06
CA LYS A 253 21.81 -4.96 3.55
C LYS A 253 21.91 -4.49 5.01
N LEU A 254 22.53 -5.33 5.85
CA LEU A 254 22.86 -4.96 7.23
C LEU A 254 23.89 -3.80 7.23
N PRO A 255 23.72 -2.79 8.10
CA PRO A 255 24.74 -1.78 8.34
C PRO A 255 26.06 -2.45 8.75
N SER A 256 27.16 -1.99 8.15
CA SER A 256 28.50 -2.51 8.44
C SER A 256 28.96 -2.26 9.89
N ASP A 257 28.36 -1.26 10.56
CA ASP A 257 28.61 -0.96 11.97
C ASP A 257 27.45 -1.51 12.84
N PRO A 258 27.72 -2.47 13.74
CA PRO A 258 26.73 -3.07 14.63
C PRO A 258 25.95 -2.10 15.51
N LYS A 259 26.46 -0.88 15.75
CA LYS A 259 25.75 0.13 16.56
C LYS A 259 24.43 0.60 15.95
N PHE A 260 24.28 0.47 14.63
CA PHE A 260 23.05 0.85 13.93
C PHE A 260 22.06 -0.33 13.81
N TRP A 261 22.36 -1.49 14.39
CA TRP A 261 21.46 -2.64 14.34
C TRP A 261 20.17 -2.40 15.14
N ASN A 262 20.19 -1.53 16.15
CA ASN A 262 18.97 -1.13 16.88
C ASN A 262 18.07 -0.17 16.06
N ASP A 263 18.61 0.42 14.99
CA ASP A 263 17.84 1.16 13.99
C ASP A 263 17.25 0.24 12.91
N LEU A 264 17.52 -1.07 13.00
CA LEU A 264 16.90 -2.05 12.13
C LEU A 264 15.40 -2.13 12.43
N MET A 265 14.68 -1.64 11.46
CA MET A 265 13.26 -1.85 11.31
C MET A 265 12.98 -3.28 10.84
N ASN A 266 11.99 -3.91 11.46
CA ASN A 266 11.49 -5.25 11.15
C ASN A 266 10.01 -5.17 10.80
N PHE A 267 9.46 -6.30 10.36
CA PHE A 267 8.02 -6.52 10.37
C PHE A 267 7.67 -7.69 11.31
N LEU A 268 6.48 -7.62 11.89
CA LEU A 268 5.81 -8.75 12.52
C LEU A 268 4.44 -8.94 11.86
N LYS A 269 4.20 -10.11 11.30
CA LYS A 269 2.91 -10.48 10.70
C LYS A 269 2.22 -11.52 11.55
N LEU A 270 0.99 -11.22 11.93
CA LEU A 270 0.07 -12.08 12.65
C LEU A 270 -0.99 -12.59 11.68
N GLU A 271 -1.21 -13.89 11.60
CA GLU A 271 -2.17 -14.50 10.66
C GLU A 271 -2.92 -15.66 11.33
N VAL A 272 -4.25 -15.63 11.27
CA VAL A 272 -5.07 -16.75 11.75
C VAL A 272 -5.05 -17.88 10.73
N ILE A 273 -4.62 -19.06 11.15
CA ILE A 273 -4.51 -20.26 10.32
C ILE A 273 -5.30 -21.43 10.90
N ASP A 274 -5.61 -22.39 10.04
CA ASP A 274 -6.12 -23.69 10.48
C ASP A 274 -4.95 -24.61 10.89
N VAL A 275 -5.13 -25.44 11.91
CA VAL A 275 -4.09 -26.38 12.37
C VAL A 275 -3.63 -27.31 11.24
N ASP A 276 -4.54 -27.67 10.34
CA ASP A 276 -4.34 -28.61 9.22
C ASP A 276 -3.69 -27.98 7.97
N SER A 277 -3.56 -26.65 7.91
CA SER A 277 -3.06 -25.94 6.72
C SER A 277 -1.60 -26.30 6.37
N GLU A 278 -0.80 -26.72 7.36
CA GLU A 278 0.62 -27.02 7.18
C GLU A 278 0.94 -28.51 7.03
N LEU A 279 0.05 -29.41 7.45
CA LEU A 279 0.23 -30.87 7.29
C LEU A 279 0.25 -31.27 5.80
N TYR A 280 -0.54 -30.58 4.96
CA TYR A 280 -0.56 -30.83 3.52
C TYR A 280 0.73 -30.41 2.78
N MET A 281 1.55 -29.53 3.35
CA MET A 281 2.82 -29.10 2.72
C MET A 281 4.02 -29.95 3.19
N SER A 282 3.83 -30.83 4.19
CA SER A 282 4.82 -31.85 4.56
C SER A 282 4.68 -33.15 3.78
N GLU A 283 3.51 -33.43 3.18
CA GLU A 283 3.21 -34.71 2.53
C GLU A 283 3.35 -34.70 1.01
N ILE A 284 3.55 -33.54 0.38
CA ILE A 284 3.91 -33.47 -1.05
C ILE A 284 5.44 -33.41 -1.16
N ARG A 285 6.05 -34.59 -1.07
CA ARG A 285 7.42 -34.88 -1.54
C ARG A 285 7.37 -35.92 -2.63
#